data_AF-A0A957T0F4-F1
#
_entry.id   AF-A0A957T0F4-F1
#
_cell.length_a   1.000
_cell.length_b   1.000
_cell.length_c   1.000
_cell.angle_alpha   90.00
_cell.angle_beta   90.00
_cell.angle_gamma   90.00
#
_symmetry.space_group_name_H-M   'P 1'
#
loop_
_entity.id
_entity.type
_entity.pdbx_description
1 polymer ?
#
loop_
_entity_poly.entity_id
_entity_poly.type
_entity_poly.pdbx_seq_one_letter_code
_entity_poly.pdbx_strand_id
1 'polypeptide(L)'
;MREWYQHYQDDGLVIIGVHTPEFAHEKDLTNVQAAIADLGVTWPVAIDNDWATWRAYSNHYWPAAYLIDKAGNIRLLKIGEGQYEYTESVIQALLAEPLPG
;
A
#
# COMPACT_ATOMS: atom_id res chain seq x y z
N MET A 1 -7.73 3.53 -3.54
CA MET A 1 -6.63 2.59 -3.92
C MET A 1 -6.80 2.07 -5.33
N ARG A 2 -7.87 1.32 -5.68
CA ARG A 2 -8.06 0.83 -7.06
C ARG A 2 -8.12 1.95 -8.10
N GLU A 3 -8.91 2.99 -7.83
CA GLU A 3 -9.02 4.16 -8.70
C GLU A 3 -7.67 4.84 -8.89
N TRP A 4 -6.92 5.09 -7.81
CA TRP A 4 -5.57 5.65 -7.88
C TRP A 4 -4.61 4.78 -8.70
N TYR A 5 -4.64 3.45 -8.51
CA TYR A 5 -3.80 2.54 -9.30
C TYR A 5 -4.14 2.65 -10.78
N GLN A 6 -5.42 2.60 -11.13
CA GLN A 6 -5.87 2.70 -12.52
C GLN A 6 -5.50 4.04 -13.16
N HIS A 7 -5.64 5.15 -12.42
CA HIS A 7 -5.38 6.49 -12.93
C HIS A 7 -3.89 6.82 -13.04
N TYR A 8 -3.05 6.34 -12.10
CA TYR A 8 -1.68 6.85 -11.95
C TYR A 8 -0.59 5.81 -12.16
N GLN A 9 -0.91 4.53 -12.40
CA GLN A 9 0.12 3.50 -12.63
C GLN A 9 1.06 3.85 -13.79
N ASP A 10 0.52 4.43 -14.87
CA ASP A 10 1.29 4.81 -16.06
C ASP A 10 2.06 6.13 -15.84
N ASP A 11 1.67 6.92 -14.83
CA ASP A 11 2.35 8.15 -14.41
C ASP A 11 3.50 7.87 -13.40
N GLY A 12 3.66 6.60 -12.99
CA GLY A 12 4.72 6.14 -12.10
C GLY A 12 4.27 5.79 -10.68
N LEU A 13 2.96 5.77 -10.38
CA LEU A 13 2.48 5.28 -9.09
C LEU A 13 2.63 3.75 -9.02
N VAL A 14 3.34 3.29 -8.00
CA VAL A 14 3.39 1.87 -7.64
C VAL A 14 2.64 1.66 -6.33
N ILE A 15 1.74 0.67 -6.31
CA ILE A 15 1.09 0.19 -5.09
C ILE A 15 1.62 -1.20 -4.77
N ILE A 16 2.00 -1.43 -3.53
CA ILE A 16 2.32 -2.75 -2.99
C ILE A 16 1.42 -2.98 -1.79
N GLY A 17 0.56 -4.00 -1.87
CA GLY A 17 -0.19 -4.47 -0.70
C GLY A 17 0.72 -5.27 0.21
N VAL A 18 0.73 -5.00 1.51
CA VAL A 18 1.42 -5.84 2.50
C VAL A 18 0.35 -6.54 3.32
N HIS A 19 0.13 -7.83 3.05
CA HIS A 19 -0.80 -8.65 3.81
C HIS A 19 -0.11 -9.11 5.10
N THR A 20 -0.40 -8.43 6.19
CA THR A 20 -0.01 -8.88 7.55
C THR A 20 -1.26 -9.46 8.22
N PRO A 21 -1.25 -10.75 8.60
CA PRO A 21 -2.43 -11.43 9.13
C PRO A 21 -2.70 -11.03 10.59
N GLU A 22 -3.96 -10.69 10.88
CA GLU A 22 -4.48 -10.49 12.24
C GLU A 22 -4.77 -11.84 12.91
N PHE A 23 -5.26 -12.82 12.14
CA PHE A 23 -5.61 -14.16 12.62
C PHE A 23 -4.80 -15.28 11.95
N ALA A 24 -4.65 -16.42 12.64
CA ALA A 24 -3.86 -17.54 12.14
C ALA A 24 -4.33 -18.09 10.78
N HIS A 25 -5.63 -18.06 10.50
CA HIS A 25 -6.20 -18.55 9.23
C HIS A 25 -5.91 -17.63 8.04
N GLU A 26 -5.54 -16.37 8.28
CA GLU A 26 -5.14 -15.41 7.25
C GLU A 26 -3.69 -15.62 6.79
N LYS A 27 -2.95 -16.54 7.44
CA LYS A 27 -1.62 -16.98 6.96
C LYS A 27 -1.70 -17.92 5.76
N ASP A 28 -2.85 -18.55 5.53
CA ASP A 28 -3.04 -19.47 4.42
C ASP A 28 -3.04 -18.70 3.10
N LEU A 29 -2.02 -18.95 2.28
CA LEU A 29 -1.84 -18.30 0.99
C LEU A 29 -3.04 -18.47 0.06
N THR A 30 -3.75 -19.61 0.14
CA THR A 30 -4.92 -19.90 -0.68
C THR A 30 -6.06 -18.94 -0.36
N ASN A 31 -6.28 -18.67 0.93
CA ASN A 31 -7.31 -17.73 1.38
C ASN A 31 -6.97 -16.31 0.94
N VAL A 32 -5.69 -15.92 1.04
CA VAL A 32 -5.23 -14.60 0.60
C VAL A 32 -5.37 -14.43 -0.92
N GLN A 33 -5.01 -15.45 -1.70
CA GLN A 33 -5.17 -15.44 -3.15
C GLN A 33 -6.63 -15.32 -3.58
N ALA A 34 -7.54 -16.06 -2.92
CA ALA A 34 -8.97 -15.94 -3.15
C ALA A 34 -9.47 -14.52 -2.86
N ALA A 35 -9.09 -13.96 -1.70
CA ALA A 35 -9.46 -12.59 -1.34
C ALA A 35 -8.92 -11.54 -2.31
N ILE A 36 -7.67 -11.69 -2.79
CA ILE A 36 -7.07 -10.81 -3.82
C ILE A 36 -7.92 -10.83 -5.09
N ALA A 37 -8.34 -12.02 -5.55
CA ALA A 37 -9.17 -12.18 -6.73
C ALA A 37 -10.56 -11.56 -6.54
N ASP A 38 -11.23 -11.86 -5.42
CA ASP A 38 -12.58 -11.36 -5.11
C ASP A 38 -12.61 -9.83 -4.95
N LEU A 39 -11.55 -9.26 -4.37
CA LEU A 39 -11.39 -7.82 -4.21
C LEU A 39 -10.84 -7.13 -5.46
N GLY A 40 -10.59 -7.86 -6.56
CA GLY A 40 -10.06 -7.29 -7.80
C GLY A 40 -8.76 -6.53 -7.61
N VAL A 41 -7.88 -7.03 -6.73
CA VAL A 41 -6.56 -6.46 -6.48
C VAL A 41 -5.61 -6.91 -7.58
N THR A 42 -5.15 -5.95 -8.39
CA THR A 42 -4.30 -6.21 -9.55
C THR A 42 -2.85 -5.79 -9.34
N TRP A 43 -2.56 -5.10 -8.25
CA TRP A 43 -1.20 -4.71 -7.87
C TRP A 43 -0.50 -5.82 -7.05
N PRO A 44 0.85 -5.83 -6.99
CA PRO A 44 1.58 -6.82 -6.20
C PRO A 44 1.19 -6.83 -4.73
N VAL A 45 1.13 -8.04 -4.14
CA VAL A 45 0.87 -8.25 -2.72
C VAL A 45 2.00 -9.07 -2.11
N ALA A 46 2.66 -8.51 -1.09
CA ALA A 46 3.64 -9.19 -0.26
C ALA A 46 2.93 -9.88 0.92
N ILE A 47 3.34 -11.11 1.24
CA ILE A 47 2.82 -11.89 2.37
C ILE A 47 3.76 -11.71 3.56
N ASP A 48 3.31 -11.01 4.60
CA ASP A 48 4.08 -10.70 5.81
C ASP A 48 3.61 -11.53 7.02
N ASN A 49 3.59 -12.86 6.85
CA ASN A 49 3.09 -13.80 7.86
C ASN A 49 3.90 -13.80 9.18
N ASP A 50 5.14 -13.32 9.14
CA ASP A 50 6.06 -13.22 10.27
C ASP A 50 6.18 -11.80 10.84
N TRP A 51 5.36 -10.87 10.34
CA TRP A 51 5.28 -9.48 10.78
C TRP A 51 6.63 -8.74 10.65
N ALA A 52 7.48 -9.16 9.72
CA ALA A 52 8.80 -8.60 9.52
C ALA A 52 8.71 -7.19 8.93
N THR A 53 7.92 -7.01 7.88
CA THR A 53 7.67 -5.69 7.27
C THR A 53 6.88 -4.80 8.22
N TRP A 54 5.85 -5.33 8.87
CA TRP A 54 5.06 -4.63 9.88
C TRP A 54 5.93 -4.01 10.97
N ARG A 55 6.82 -4.81 11.57
CA ARG A 55 7.75 -4.33 12.60
C ARG A 55 8.77 -3.34 12.04
N ALA A 56 9.30 -3.57 10.84
CA ALA A 56 10.26 -2.66 10.20
C ALA A 56 9.67 -1.26 9.97
N TYR A 57 8.38 -1.18 9.62
CA TYR A 57 7.64 0.08 9.47
C TYR A 57 7.11 0.65 10.80
N SER A 58 7.39 -0.02 11.93
CA SER A 58 6.82 0.31 13.24
C SER A 58 5.29 0.52 13.17
N ASN A 59 4.59 -0.27 12.35
CA ASN A 59 3.15 -0.16 12.19
C ASN A 59 2.43 -0.73 13.42
N HIS A 60 1.26 -0.19 13.74
CA HIS A 60 0.43 -0.64 14.87
C HIS A 60 -1.06 -0.69 14.52
N TYR A 61 -1.42 -0.44 13.26
CA TYR A 61 -2.81 -0.22 12.86
C TYR A 61 -3.15 -0.91 11.54
N TRP A 62 -4.38 -1.40 11.47
CA TRP A 62 -5.05 -1.74 10.22
C TRP A 62 -6.26 -0.80 10.00
N PRO A 63 -6.51 -0.33 8.77
CA PRO A 63 -5.55 -0.26 7.66
C PRO A 63 -4.49 0.84 7.93
N ALA A 64 -3.33 0.69 7.32
CA ALA A 64 -2.30 1.73 7.26
C ALA A 64 -1.72 1.81 5.84
N ALA A 65 -1.35 3.01 5.40
CA ALA A 65 -0.66 3.23 4.14
C ALA A 65 0.50 4.21 4.32
N TYR A 66 1.59 3.95 3.63
CA TYR A 66 2.79 4.79 3.61
C TYR A 66 2.99 5.29 2.18
N LEU A 67 2.98 6.61 1.96
CA LEU A 67 3.38 7.18 0.67
C LEU A 67 4.87 7.45 0.69
N ILE A 68 5.56 6.95 -0.33
CA ILE A 68 7.01 7.00 -0.46
C ILE A 68 7.34 7.75 -1.75
N ASP A 69 8.25 8.72 -1.68
CA ASP A 69 8.67 9.49 -2.86
C ASP A 69 9.68 8.74 -3.74
N LYS A 70 10.03 9.36 -4.87
CA LYS A 70 10.96 8.80 -5.87
C LYS A 70 12.38 8.58 -5.32
N ALA A 71 12.73 9.21 -4.19
CA ALA A 71 14.00 9.04 -3.51
C ALA A 71 13.93 8.00 -2.36
N GLY A 72 12.78 7.35 -2.16
CA GLY A 72 12.57 6.32 -1.15
C GLY A 72 12.23 6.85 0.24
N ASN A 73 11.91 8.15 0.38
CA ASN A 73 11.55 8.72 1.68
C ASN A 73 10.05 8.59 1.94
N ILE A 74 9.68 8.26 3.18
CA ILE A 74 8.26 8.29 3.60
C ILE A 74 7.82 9.74 3.74
N ARG A 75 6.73 10.09 3.04
CA ARG A 75 6.17 11.45 2.98
C ARG A 75 4.81 11.57 3.64
N LEU A 76 4.08 10.47 3.74
CA LEU A 76 2.81 10.41 4.46
C LEU A 76 2.66 9.03 5.11
N LEU A 77 2.21 9.04 6.36
CA LEU A 77 1.61 7.88 7.02
C LEU A 77 0.11 8.15 7.19
N LYS A 78 -0.71 7.34 6.52
CA LYS A 78 -2.17 7.36 6.62
C LYS A 78 -2.62 6.19 7.48
N ILE A 79 -3.24 6.48 8.61
CA ILE A 79 -3.76 5.49 9.56
C ILE A 79 -5.29 5.50 9.50
N GLY A 80 -5.88 4.30 9.48
CA GLY A 80 -7.33 4.13 9.48
C GLY A 80 -7.96 4.41 8.12
N GLU A 81 -9.29 4.36 8.07
CA GLU A 81 -10.07 4.64 6.86
C GLU A 81 -10.29 6.15 6.63
N GLY A 82 -10.51 6.55 5.37
CA GLY A 82 -10.78 7.94 4.99
C GLY A 82 -9.56 8.75 4.52
N GLN A 83 -9.69 10.08 4.56
CA GLN A 83 -8.70 11.05 4.04
C GLN A 83 -8.31 10.82 2.58
N TYR A 84 -9.25 10.32 1.76
CA TYR A 84 -8.97 9.91 0.39
C TYR A 84 -8.50 11.09 -0.48
N GLU A 85 -9.22 12.22 -0.46
CA GLU A 85 -8.86 13.41 -1.23
C GLU A 85 -7.49 13.96 -0.84
N TYR A 86 -7.20 14.01 0.46
CA TYR A 86 -5.89 14.45 0.94
C TYR A 86 -4.78 13.50 0.50
N THR A 87 -4.98 12.19 0.67
CA THR A 87 -4.02 11.16 0.24
C THR A 87 -3.75 11.26 -1.26
N GLU A 88 -4.79 11.46 -2.07
CA GLU A 88 -4.67 11.63 -3.51
C GLU A 88 -3.91 12.89 -3.91
N SER A 89 -4.18 14.02 -3.24
CA SER A 89 -3.41 15.25 -3.48
C SER A 89 -1.91 15.08 -3.19
N VAL A 90 -1.56 14.28 -2.18
CA VAL A 90 -0.16 13.95 -1.89
C VAL A 90 0.41 13.04 -2.98
N ILE A 91 -0.33 12.02 -3.44
CA ILE A 91 0.08 11.18 -4.57
C ILE A 91 0.42 12.04 -5.79
N GLN A 92 -0.48 12.95 -6.18
CA GLN A 92 -0.28 13.85 -7.32
C GLN A 92 0.95 14.75 -7.14
N ALA A 93 1.16 15.28 -5.92
CA ALA A 93 2.34 16.09 -5.62
C ALA A 93 3.64 15.28 -5.76
N LEU A 94 3.69 14.04 -5.26
CA LEU A 94 4.87 13.17 -5.36
C LEU A 94 5.14 12.72 -6.80
N LEU A 95 4.09 12.48 -7.60
CA LEU A 95 4.25 12.18 -9.03
C LEU A 95 4.85 13.36 -9.80
N ALA A 96 4.50 14.59 -9.43
CA ALA A 96 5.04 15.81 -10.04
C ALA A 96 6.48 16.15 -9.61
N GLU A 97 7.03 15.53 -8.55
CA GLU A 97 8.41 15.75 -8.14
C GLU A 97 9.40 15.29 -9.24
N PRO A 98 10.53 15.99 -9.45
CA PRO A 98 11.55 15.54 -10.39
C PRO A 98 12.16 14.21 -9.93
N LEU A 99 12.72 13.44 -10.87
CA LEU A 99 13.52 12.27 -10.50
C LEU A 99 14.72 12.72 -9.64
N PRO A 100 15.13 11.93 -8.64
CA PRO A 100 16.37 12.19 -7.92
C PRO A 100 17.54 12.19 -8.92
N GLY A 101 18.45 13.16 -8.76
CA GLY A 101 19.65 13.32 -9.59
C GLY A 101 20.79 12.39 -9.20
#